data_AF-A0A2E5G6M1-F1
#
_entry.id   AF-A0A2E5G6M1-F1
#
_cell.length_a   1.000
_cell.length_b   1.000
_cell.length_c   1.000
_cell.angle_alpha   90.00
_cell.angle_beta   90.00
_cell.angle_gamma   90.00
#
_symmetry.space_group_name_H-M   'P 1'
#
loop_
_entity.id
_entity.type
_entity.pdbx_description
1 polymer ?
#
loop_
_entity_poly.entity_id
_entity_poly.type
_entity_poly.pdbx_seq_one_letter_code
_entity_poly.pdbx_strand_id
1 'polypeptide(L)'
;MSRLRLWLAENPVIIGSVAAVIILIALYFILFSGGSSSIESPKVDYFYDLDSGEVFTDDFKIVPPYKHSSGAEAVKAVVVSCGSCEDESERQVAWLERYTETAKPEMERIMAEVIERGHEPYVAYSRGKMLEQGGGLQVSFDDPIEWFGHTSRAGLEIRSELMSFCGEDEPPTICHPD
;
A
#
# COMPACT_ATOMS: atom_id res chain seq x y z
N MET A 1 18.54 -30.39 -43.30
CA MET A 1 17.13 -30.30 -42.85
C MET A 1 16.84 -31.49 -41.94
N SER A 2 16.46 -31.27 -40.69
CA SER A 2 16.40 -32.34 -39.68
C SER A 2 15.24 -33.30 -39.93
N ARG A 3 15.47 -34.60 -39.68
CA ARG A 3 14.48 -35.70 -39.84
C ARG A 3 13.18 -35.48 -39.05
N LEU A 4 13.23 -34.62 -38.03
CA LEU A 4 12.07 -34.18 -37.25
C LEU A 4 11.02 -33.43 -38.08
N ARG A 5 11.44 -32.56 -39.01
CA ARG A 5 10.49 -31.75 -39.80
C ARG A 5 9.70 -32.58 -40.82
N LEU A 6 10.29 -33.65 -41.35
CA LEU A 6 9.63 -34.59 -42.26
C LEU A 6 8.62 -35.47 -41.51
N TRP A 7 8.99 -35.98 -40.33
CA TRP A 7 8.12 -36.82 -39.50
C TRP A 7 6.90 -36.07 -38.96
N LEU A 8 7.07 -34.78 -38.62
CA LEU A 8 5.99 -33.89 -38.20
C LEU A 8 4.96 -33.65 -39.33
N ALA A 9 5.40 -33.52 -40.59
CA ALA A 9 4.51 -33.30 -41.72
C ALA A 9 3.64 -34.52 -42.08
N GLU A 10 4.11 -35.74 -41.77
CA GLU A 10 3.40 -37.00 -42.07
C GLU A 10 2.35 -37.40 -41.02
N ASN A 11 2.34 -36.76 -39.84
CA ASN A 11 1.45 -37.13 -38.73
C ASN A 11 0.66 -35.93 -38.19
N PRO A 12 -0.22 -35.30 -38.99
CA PRO A 12 -0.97 -34.09 -38.59
C PRO A 12 -1.87 -34.33 -37.36
N VAL A 13 -2.33 -35.57 -37.15
CA VAL A 13 -3.12 -35.97 -35.98
C VAL A 13 -2.29 -35.88 -34.69
N ILE A 14 -1.03 -36.32 -34.71
CA ILE A 14 -0.15 -36.32 -33.53
C ILE A 14 0.19 -34.87 -33.11
N ILE A 15 0.42 -33.98 -34.09
CA ILE A 15 0.68 -32.57 -33.82
C ILE A 15 -0.55 -31.88 -33.21
N GLY A 16 -1.74 -32.13 -33.78
CA GLY A 16 -2.99 -31.59 -33.24
C GLY A 16 -3.24 -32.04 -31.80
N SER A 17 -2.99 -33.33 -31.50
CA SER A 17 -3.15 -33.89 -30.16
C SER A 17 -2.17 -33.29 -29.15
N VAL A 18 -0.89 -33.12 -29.52
CA VAL A 18 0.11 -32.54 -28.61
C VAL A 18 -0.19 -31.08 -28.31
N ALA A 19 -0.59 -30.29 -29.33
CA ALA A 19 -0.97 -28.89 -29.12
C ALA A 19 -2.19 -28.77 -28.21
N ALA A 20 -3.22 -29.61 -28.40
CA ALA A 20 -4.41 -29.61 -27.56
C ALA A 20 -4.08 -29.96 -26.10
N VAL A 21 -3.19 -30.93 -25.87
CA VAL A 21 -2.76 -31.31 -24.50
C VAL A 21 -2.00 -30.17 -23.81
N ILE A 22 -1.10 -29.47 -24.51
CA ILE A 22 -0.38 -28.32 -23.95
C ILE A 22 -1.35 -27.20 -23.58
N ILE A 23 -2.34 -26.91 -24.44
CA ILE A 23 -3.36 -25.89 -24.17
C ILE A 23 -4.21 -26.29 -22.97
N LEU A 24 -4.62 -27.56 -22.85
CA LEU A 24 -5.39 -28.05 -21.71
C LEU A 24 -4.59 -28.00 -20.40
N ILE A 25 -3.29 -28.30 -20.43
CA ILE A 25 -2.41 -28.17 -19.26
C ILE A 25 -2.25 -26.69 -18.88
N ALA A 26 -2.07 -25.80 -19.84
CA ALA A 26 -2.00 -24.36 -19.58
C ALA A 26 -3.31 -23.83 -18.99
N LEU A 27 -4.47 -24.23 -19.53
CA LEU A 27 -5.78 -23.88 -19.00
C LEU A 27 -5.99 -24.45 -17.59
N TYR A 28 -5.57 -25.69 -17.35
CA TYR A 28 -5.60 -26.29 -16.02
C TYR A 28 -4.76 -25.48 -15.03
N PHE A 29 -3.52 -25.12 -15.39
CA PHE A 29 -2.70 -24.25 -14.56
C PHE A 29 -3.35 -22.89 -14.34
N ILE A 30 -3.91 -22.24 -15.36
CA ILE A 30 -4.57 -20.92 -15.19
C ILE A 30 -5.78 -21.03 -14.25
N LEU A 31 -6.57 -22.11 -14.34
CA LEU A 31 -7.75 -22.31 -13.51
C LEU A 31 -7.40 -22.73 -12.07
N PHE A 32 -6.28 -23.43 -11.87
CA PHE A 32 -5.89 -24.00 -10.57
C PHE A 32 -4.70 -23.31 -9.90
N SER A 33 -3.97 -22.43 -10.58
CA SER A 33 -2.93 -21.58 -10.00
C SER A 33 -3.49 -20.25 -9.50
N GLY A 34 -4.80 -20.02 -9.64
CA GLY A 34 -5.52 -18.91 -9.04
C GLY A 34 -5.69 -19.08 -7.53
N GLY A 35 -4.59 -19.25 -6.80
CA GLY A 35 -4.58 -18.95 -5.39
C GLY A 35 -4.72 -17.44 -5.26
N SER A 36 -5.95 -16.96 -5.06
CA SER A 36 -6.18 -15.62 -4.57
C SER A 36 -5.62 -15.57 -3.15
N SER A 37 -4.34 -15.20 -3.01
CA SER A 37 -3.86 -14.68 -1.74
C SER A 37 -4.72 -13.46 -1.45
N SER A 38 -5.75 -13.63 -0.61
CA SER A 38 -6.47 -12.52 -0.01
C SER A 38 -5.43 -11.73 0.77
N ILE A 39 -5.03 -10.57 0.24
CA ILE A 39 -4.26 -9.59 0.99
C ILE A 39 -5.24 -9.09 2.07
N GLU A 40 -5.18 -9.70 3.25
CA GLU A 40 -5.92 -9.23 4.43
C GLU A 40 -5.38 -7.85 4.78
N SER A 41 -6.26 -6.88 4.99
CA SER A 41 -5.85 -5.54 5.42
C SER A 41 -5.22 -5.61 6.81
N PRO A 42 -4.27 -4.71 7.12
CA PRO A 42 -3.88 -4.49 8.51
C PRO A 42 -5.12 -4.15 9.34
N LYS A 43 -5.17 -4.64 10.57
CA LYS A 43 -6.24 -4.28 11.52
C LYS A 43 -5.99 -2.90 12.14
N VAL A 44 -4.72 -2.54 12.28
CA VAL A 44 -4.24 -1.32 12.91
C VAL A 44 -3.22 -0.62 12.02
N ASP A 45 -3.01 0.67 12.24
CA ASP A 45 -1.97 1.48 11.60
C ASP A 45 -1.30 2.38 12.65
N TYR A 46 -0.15 2.96 12.29
CA TYR A 46 0.52 3.96 13.12
C TYR A 46 -0.09 5.35 12.95
N PHE A 47 -0.32 6.01 14.07
CA PHE A 47 -0.81 7.38 14.17
C PHE A 47 0.12 8.20 15.05
N TYR A 48 0.07 9.51 14.89
CA TYR A 48 0.89 10.47 15.60
C TYR A 48 0.01 11.53 16.24
N ASP A 49 0.16 11.72 17.54
CA ASP A 49 -0.55 12.73 18.32
C ASP A 49 0.19 14.07 18.20
N LEU A 50 -0.44 15.05 17.55
CA LEU A 50 0.20 16.32 17.19
C LEU A 50 0.57 17.19 18.40
N ASP A 51 -0.01 16.95 19.57
CA ASP A 51 0.26 17.76 20.77
C ASP A 51 1.42 17.16 21.57
N SER A 52 1.44 15.83 21.74
CA SER A 52 2.47 15.12 22.53
C SER A 52 3.70 14.70 21.73
N GLY A 53 3.56 14.54 20.41
CA GLY A 53 4.59 13.98 19.54
C GLY A 53 4.75 12.46 19.66
N GLU A 54 3.78 11.77 20.27
CA GLU A 54 3.85 10.32 20.47
C GLU A 54 3.24 9.56 19.29
N VAL A 55 3.94 8.50 18.85
CA VAL A 55 3.41 7.51 17.91
C VAL A 55 2.62 6.47 18.69
N PHE A 56 1.44 6.11 18.19
CA PHE A 56 0.57 5.08 18.75
C PHE A 56 -0.13 4.29 17.64
N THR A 57 -0.85 3.23 18.00
CA THR A 57 -1.61 2.42 17.04
C THR A 57 -3.11 2.60 17.22
N ASP A 58 -3.86 2.68 16.14
CA ASP A 58 -5.33 2.67 16.16
C ASP A 58 -5.87 1.94 14.92
N ASP A 59 -7.19 1.79 14.84
CA ASP A 59 -7.88 1.07 13.77
C ASP A 59 -7.55 1.66 12.38
N PHE A 60 -7.08 0.79 11.48
CA PHE A 60 -6.70 1.14 10.10
C PHE A 60 -7.85 1.80 9.30
N LYS A 61 -9.11 1.61 9.71
CA LYS A 61 -10.29 2.20 9.04
C LYS A 61 -10.48 3.68 9.39
N ILE A 62 -9.73 4.23 10.34
CA ILE A 62 -9.85 5.64 10.75
C ILE A 62 -9.18 6.54 9.70
N VAL A 63 -9.93 7.52 9.20
CA VAL A 63 -9.42 8.48 8.20
C VAL A 63 -8.85 9.72 8.92
N PRO A 64 -7.53 9.99 8.82
CA PRO A 64 -6.91 11.14 9.47
C PRO A 64 -7.24 12.48 8.76
N PRO A 65 -7.26 13.62 9.48
CA PRO A 65 -7.03 13.75 10.92
C PRO A 65 -8.27 13.44 11.77
N TYR A 66 -8.09 12.98 13.00
CA TYR A 66 -9.20 12.77 13.96
C TYR A 66 -8.79 13.16 15.38
N LYS A 67 -9.75 13.16 16.31
CA LYS A 67 -9.46 13.42 17.73
C LYS A 67 -9.12 12.12 18.44
N HIS A 68 -7.89 12.03 18.94
CA HIS A 68 -7.45 10.93 19.79
C HIS A 68 -8.07 11.04 21.18
N SER A 69 -8.01 9.96 21.97
CA SER A 69 -8.56 9.88 23.33
C SER A 69 -7.99 10.93 24.29
N SER A 70 -6.77 11.43 24.02
CA SER A 70 -6.13 12.57 24.69
C SER A 70 -6.82 13.91 24.45
N GLY A 71 -7.62 14.03 23.38
CA GLY A 71 -8.19 15.29 22.86
C GLY A 71 -7.32 15.99 21.80
N ALA A 72 -6.10 15.51 21.60
CA ALA A 72 -5.21 16.00 20.55
C ALA A 72 -5.72 15.62 19.16
N GLU A 73 -5.27 16.37 18.15
CA GLU A 73 -5.42 15.94 16.76
C GLU A 73 -4.41 14.84 16.46
N ALA A 74 -4.87 13.73 15.88
CA ALA A 74 -4.05 12.63 15.43
C ALA A 74 -4.08 12.50 13.92
N VAL A 75 -2.90 12.22 13.36
CA VAL A 75 -2.65 12.02 11.92
C VAL A 75 -2.01 10.67 11.71
N LYS A 76 -2.00 10.15 10.48
CA LYS A 76 -1.31 8.89 10.19
C LYS A 76 0.20 9.14 10.20
N ALA A 77 0.97 8.22 10.77
CA ALA A 77 2.42 8.21 10.70
C ALA A 77 2.90 7.11 9.75
N VAL A 78 3.76 7.47 8.81
CA VAL A 78 4.53 6.48 8.07
C VAL A 78 5.80 6.22 8.85
N VAL A 79 5.86 5.04 9.48
CA VAL A 79 6.99 4.61 10.32
C VAL A 79 7.91 3.72 9.51
N VAL A 80 9.22 3.90 9.68
CA VAL A 80 10.26 3.15 9.01
C VAL A 80 11.30 2.64 9.99
N SER A 81 12.04 1.61 9.61
CA SER A 81 13.22 1.14 10.32
C SER A 81 14.38 0.93 9.35
N CYS A 82 15.60 1.18 9.85
CA CYS A 82 16.86 0.90 9.16
C CYS A 82 17.42 -0.49 9.47
N GLY A 83 16.75 -1.25 10.32
CA GLY A 83 17.10 -2.62 10.65
C GLY A 83 15.85 -3.47 10.70
N SER A 84 15.36 -3.75 11.90
CA SER A 84 14.14 -4.52 12.11
C SER A 84 12.96 -3.62 12.44
N CYS A 85 11.80 -3.90 11.81
CA CYS A 85 10.54 -3.34 12.26
C CYS A 85 10.03 -3.99 13.55
N GLU A 86 10.60 -5.11 14.01
CA GLU A 86 10.23 -5.75 15.29
C GLU A 86 10.81 -4.98 16.50
N ASP A 87 11.91 -4.24 16.30
CA ASP A 87 12.52 -3.43 17.36
C ASP A 87 11.94 -2.00 17.33
N GLU A 88 11.15 -1.68 18.35
CA GLU A 88 10.57 -0.34 18.53
C GLU A 88 11.60 0.77 18.60
N SER A 89 12.81 0.50 19.11
CA SER A 89 13.86 1.51 19.24
C SER A 89 14.54 1.86 17.91
N GLU A 90 14.38 1.02 16.89
CA GLU A 90 14.89 1.26 15.54
C GLU A 90 13.85 1.94 14.63
N ARG A 91 12.59 2.06 15.10
CA ARG A 91 11.50 2.70 14.38
C ARG A 91 11.61 4.22 14.45
N GLN A 92 11.36 4.88 13.33
CA GLN A 92 11.37 6.33 13.20
C GLN A 92 10.20 6.78 12.32
N VAL A 93 9.67 7.97 12.55
CA VAL A 93 8.66 8.57 11.68
C VAL A 93 9.36 9.13 10.44
N ALA A 94 8.96 8.66 9.27
CA ALA A 94 9.47 9.18 8.00
C ALA A 94 8.68 10.42 7.56
N TRP A 95 7.35 10.36 7.64
CA TRP A 95 6.48 11.51 7.44
C TRP A 95 5.08 11.25 8.04
N LEU A 96 4.31 12.32 8.16
CA LEU A 96 2.93 12.33 8.61
C LEU A 96 1.98 12.52 7.43
N GLU A 97 0.79 11.92 7.50
CA GLU A 97 -0.25 12.00 6.47
C GLU A 97 -1.59 12.43 7.05
N ARG A 98 -2.28 13.34 6.36
CA ARG A 98 -3.65 13.73 6.71
C ARG A 98 -4.46 14.12 5.48
N TYR A 99 -5.77 13.88 5.51
CA TYR A 99 -6.66 14.44 4.50
C TYR A 99 -7.00 15.90 4.83
N THR A 100 -7.18 16.73 3.80
CA THR A 100 -7.71 18.09 3.98
C THR A 100 -9.14 18.03 4.52
N GLU A 101 -9.59 19.12 5.15
CA GLU A 101 -10.99 19.24 5.61
C GLU A 101 -12.02 18.98 4.51
N THR A 102 -11.68 19.33 3.26
CA THR A 102 -12.55 19.12 2.09
C THR A 102 -12.51 17.69 1.55
N ALA A 103 -11.39 16.98 1.65
CA ALA A 103 -11.22 15.63 1.12
C ALA A 103 -11.61 14.55 2.14
N LYS A 104 -11.44 14.82 3.44
CA LYS A 104 -11.72 13.87 4.51
C LYS A 104 -13.13 13.28 4.45
N PRO A 105 -14.23 14.06 4.31
CA PRO A 105 -15.58 13.50 4.31
C PRO A 105 -15.80 12.52 3.15
N GLU A 106 -15.20 12.80 1.98
CA GLU A 106 -15.30 11.90 0.83
C GLU A 106 -14.50 10.63 1.05
N MET A 107 -13.32 10.72 1.68
CA MET A 107 -12.54 9.54 2.03
C MET A 107 -13.23 8.68 3.10
N GLU A 108 -13.85 9.29 4.11
CA GLU A 108 -14.69 8.58 5.09
C GLU A 108 -15.88 7.87 4.41
N ARG A 109 -16.51 8.54 3.44
CA ARG A 109 -17.60 7.93 2.64
C ARG A 109 -17.11 6.73 1.84
N ILE A 110 -15.94 6.83 1.19
CA ILE A 110 -15.33 5.73 0.43
C ILE A 110 -15.00 4.56 1.36
N MET A 111 -14.40 4.84 2.53
CA MET A 111 -14.08 3.83 3.53
C MET A 111 -15.33 3.09 4.01
N ALA A 112 -16.39 3.83 4.38
CA ALA A 112 -17.66 3.24 4.79
C ALA A 112 -18.28 2.36 3.69
N GLU A 113 -18.30 2.82 2.43
CA GLU A 113 -18.84 2.07 1.29
C GLU A 113 -18.07 0.76 1.04
N VAL A 114 -16.73 0.78 1.21
CA VAL A 114 -15.87 -0.41 1.06
C VAL A 114 -16.18 -1.43 2.15
N ILE A 115 -16.25 -0.99 3.40
CA ILE A 115 -16.56 -1.85 4.56
C ILE A 115 -17.97 -2.45 4.44
N GLU A 116 -18.97 -1.64 4.07
CA GLU A 116 -20.36 -2.10 3.92
C GLU A 116 -20.50 -3.20 2.86
N ARG A 117 -19.68 -3.15 1.80
CA ARG A 117 -19.63 -4.17 0.74
C ARG A 117 -18.83 -5.41 1.12
N GLY A 118 -18.26 -5.46 2.32
CA GLY A 118 -17.40 -6.57 2.76
C GLY A 118 -16.07 -6.63 2.01
N HIS A 119 -15.61 -5.49 1.47
CA HIS A 119 -14.30 -5.39 0.87
C HIS A 119 -13.26 -5.01 1.93
N GLU A 120 -12.02 -5.43 1.68
CA GLU A 120 -10.86 -5.10 2.49
C GLU A 120 -10.63 -3.58 2.58
N PRO A 121 -10.44 -2.99 3.78
CA PRO A 121 -10.22 -1.56 3.96
C PRO A 121 -9.14 -0.91 3.07
N TYR A 122 -8.07 -1.63 2.71
CA TYR A 122 -7.03 -1.07 1.81
C TYR A 122 -7.59 -0.67 0.43
N VAL A 123 -8.70 -1.29 0.01
CA VAL A 123 -9.41 -0.95 -1.24
C VAL A 123 -9.92 0.49 -1.19
N ALA A 124 -10.28 1.00 -0.01
CA ALA A 124 -10.72 2.38 0.15
C ALA A 124 -9.61 3.37 -0.22
N TYR A 125 -8.39 3.18 0.29
CA TYR A 125 -7.23 4.01 -0.05
C TYR A 125 -6.90 3.93 -1.54
N SER A 126 -7.02 2.73 -2.13
CA SER A 126 -6.84 2.55 -3.58
C SER A 126 -7.87 3.36 -4.40
N ARG A 127 -9.13 3.41 -3.96
CA ARG A 127 -10.18 4.24 -4.58
C ARG A 127 -10.00 5.73 -4.29
N GLY A 128 -9.44 6.07 -3.13
CA GLY A 128 -9.13 7.43 -2.68
C GLY A 128 -8.00 8.11 -3.45
N LYS A 129 -7.23 7.41 -4.29
CA LYS A 129 -6.12 7.99 -5.06
C LYS A 129 -6.47 9.25 -5.86
N MET A 130 -7.71 9.39 -6.34
CA MET A 130 -8.12 10.62 -7.03
C MET A 130 -8.13 11.83 -6.10
N LEU A 131 -8.49 11.66 -4.82
CA LEU A 131 -8.42 12.71 -3.81
C LEU A 131 -6.96 13.12 -3.59
N GLU A 132 -6.05 12.15 -3.51
CA GLU A 132 -4.60 12.40 -3.37
C GLU A 132 -4.06 13.20 -4.56
N GLN A 133 -4.43 12.81 -5.78
CA GLN A 133 -4.03 13.51 -7.01
C GLN A 133 -4.59 14.93 -7.08
N GLY A 134 -5.78 15.16 -6.54
CA GLY A 134 -6.39 16.49 -6.40
C GLY A 134 -5.83 17.35 -5.26
N GLY A 135 -4.80 16.88 -4.53
CA GLY A 135 -4.22 17.61 -3.39
C GLY A 135 -5.00 17.44 -2.08
N GLY A 136 -5.94 16.50 -2.03
CA GLY A 136 -6.74 16.18 -0.85
C GLY A 136 -5.99 15.40 0.24
N LEU A 137 -4.85 14.77 -0.09
CA LEU A 137 -3.93 14.21 0.88
C LEU A 137 -2.76 15.17 1.07
N GLN A 138 -2.40 15.44 2.32
CA GLN A 138 -1.27 16.26 2.71
C GLN A 138 -0.23 15.41 3.45
N VAL A 139 1.03 15.79 3.30
CA VAL A 139 2.18 15.19 3.99
C VAL A 139 2.99 16.25 4.72
N SER A 140 3.71 15.83 5.75
CA SER A 140 4.60 16.68 6.55
C SER A 140 5.73 15.87 7.20
N PHE A 141 6.83 16.52 7.58
CA PHE A 141 7.72 15.94 8.58
C PHE A 141 7.08 16.01 9.98
N ASP A 142 7.64 15.28 10.93
CA ASP A 142 7.25 15.33 12.34
C ASP A 142 7.89 16.52 13.10
N ASP A 143 8.99 17.09 12.61
CA ASP A 143 9.58 18.34 13.12
C ASP A 143 10.39 19.13 12.06
N PRO A 144 10.03 20.39 11.70
CA PRO A 144 8.79 21.07 12.05
C PRO A 144 7.62 20.56 11.20
N ILE A 145 6.43 20.60 11.78
CA ILE A 145 5.20 20.24 11.08
C ILE A 145 4.76 21.38 10.16
N GLU A 146 4.90 21.17 8.85
CA GLU A 146 4.35 22.00 7.78
C GLU A 146 3.68 21.14 6.71
N TRP A 147 2.41 21.43 6.38
CA TRP A 147 1.60 20.57 5.53
C TRP A 147 1.69 20.93 4.05
N PHE A 148 2.13 19.98 3.24
CA PHE A 148 2.21 20.11 1.79
C PHE A 148 1.28 19.11 1.11
N GLY A 149 0.73 19.47 -0.06
CA GLY A 149 -0.03 18.49 -0.84
C GLY A 149 0.86 17.29 -1.20
N HIS A 150 0.35 16.08 -1.06
CA HIS A 150 1.07 14.83 -1.34
C HIS A 150 1.67 14.81 -2.76
N THR A 151 1.02 15.41 -3.75
CA THR A 151 1.53 15.50 -5.13
C THR A 151 2.25 16.81 -5.45
N SER A 152 2.37 17.72 -4.47
CA SER A 152 3.14 18.96 -4.62
C SER A 152 4.65 18.68 -4.64
N ARG A 153 5.44 19.63 -5.13
CA ARG A 153 6.91 19.50 -5.15
C ARG A 153 7.47 19.21 -3.75
N ALA A 154 7.08 19.99 -2.75
CA ALA A 154 7.55 19.80 -1.38
C ALA A 154 7.10 18.44 -0.80
N GLY A 155 5.87 18.02 -1.08
CA GLY A 155 5.39 16.70 -0.65
C GLY A 155 6.12 15.53 -1.32
N LEU A 156 6.53 15.70 -2.58
CA LEU A 156 7.38 14.73 -3.27
C LEU A 156 8.81 14.71 -2.71
N GLU A 157 9.37 15.87 -2.36
CA GLU A 157 10.69 16.00 -1.73
C GLU A 157 10.69 15.24 -0.40
N ILE A 158 9.73 15.49 0.49
CA ILE A 158 9.55 14.76 1.77
C ILE A 158 9.57 13.24 1.55
N ARG A 159 8.76 12.72 0.63
CA ARG A 159 8.69 11.27 0.40
C ARG A 159 9.91 10.70 -0.32
N SER A 160 10.63 11.52 -1.09
CA SER A 160 11.84 11.08 -1.78
C SER A 160 13.00 10.85 -0.83
N GLU A 161 13.01 11.55 0.32
CA GLU A 161 14.01 11.37 1.38
C GLU A 161 13.96 9.97 2.00
N LEU A 162 12.84 9.26 1.86
CA LEU A 162 12.73 7.86 2.27
C LEU A 162 13.89 7.03 1.70
N MET A 163 14.24 7.17 0.43
CA MET A 163 15.28 6.33 -0.17
C MET A 163 16.68 6.56 0.43
N SER A 164 16.89 7.70 1.09
CA SER A 164 18.14 8.05 1.76
C SER A 164 18.07 7.94 3.28
N PHE A 165 16.94 7.52 3.84
CA PHE A 165 16.66 7.59 5.28
C PHE A 165 17.67 6.81 6.12
N CYS A 166 18.14 5.67 5.61
CA CYS A 166 19.08 4.77 6.30
C CYS A 166 20.51 4.78 5.70
N GLY A 167 20.80 5.75 4.84
CA GLY A 167 22.06 5.82 4.07
C GLY A 167 21.94 5.20 2.67
N GLU A 168 23.01 5.31 1.87
CA GLU A 168 22.99 4.95 0.44
C GLU A 168 22.93 3.44 0.17
N ASP A 169 23.33 2.60 1.14
CA ASP A 169 23.49 1.15 0.96
C ASP A 169 22.36 0.30 1.58
N GLU A 170 21.46 0.92 2.35
CA GLU A 170 20.40 0.22 3.09
C GLU A 170 19.07 0.96 2.90
N PRO A 171 18.11 0.41 2.12
CA PRO A 171 16.81 1.04 1.99
C PRO A 171 16.02 0.88 3.29
N PRO A 172 15.31 1.91 3.78
CA PRO A 172 14.42 1.73 4.92
C PRO A 172 13.31 0.74 4.61
N THR A 173 12.88 0.04 5.63
CA THR A 173 11.67 -0.78 5.60
C THR A 173 10.52 0.00 6.22
N ILE A 174 9.40 0.15 5.50
CA ILE A 174 8.17 0.70 6.08
C ILE A 174 7.62 -0.32 7.07
N CYS A 175 7.41 0.12 8.31
CA CYS A 175 6.91 -0.72 9.38
C CYS A 175 5.38 -0.64 9.45
N HIS A 176 4.77 -1.80 9.66
CA HIS A 176 3.36 -1.93 9.99
C HIS A 176 3.24 -2.48 11.40
N PRO A 177 2.24 -2.05 12.19
CA PRO A 177 1.96 -2.65 13.48
C PRO A 177 1.34 -4.05 13.30
N ASP A 178 1.63 -4.94 14.25
CA ASP A 178 1.12 -6.32 14.30
C ASP A 178 -0.36 -6.42 14.72
#